data_AF-A0AAU5YZS3-F1
#
_entry.id   AF-A0AAU5YZS3-F1
#
_cell.length_a   1.000
_cell.length_b   1.000
_cell.length_c   1.000
_cell.angle_alpha   90.00
_cell.angle_beta   90.00
_cell.angle_gamma   90.00
#
_symmetry.space_group_name_H-M   'P 1'
#
loop_
_entity.id
_entity.type
_entity.pdbx_description
1 polymer ?
#
loop_
_entity_poly.entity_id
_entity_poly.type
_entity_poly.pdbx_seq_one_letter_code
_entity_poly.pdbx_strand_id
1 'polypeptide(L)'
;MSSAPATDQVRAVLSPWLQLCPPGTVEIDIRTGPVTAELLHPELPVVLMDQHPFSRRRLRRLARGLGVVVEREFVVLPSLGRPMVVIDDVEEAVRHFWTAVATVPPGLALTALPASALLGVARIAPWRWTGAGAPARVVIGRRP
;
A
#
# COMPACT_ATOMS: atom_id res chain seq x y z
N MET A 1 28.94 36.18 12.15
CA MET A 1 29.11 34.75 11.82
C MET A 1 27.71 34.18 11.61
N SER A 2 27.33 34.01 10.35
CA SER A 2 25.98 33.66 9.92
C SER A 2 25.84 32.14 9.89
N SER A 3 25.13 31.56 10.85
CA SER A 3 24.69 30.17 10.75
C SER A 3 23.49 30.12 9.81
N ALA A 4 23.69 29.49 8.66
CA ALA A 4 22.65 29.22 7.67
C ALA A 4 21.42 28.57 8.32
N PRO A 5 20.18 28.95 7.96
CA PRO A 5 19.02 28.20 8.37
C PRO A 5 19.06 26.83 7.70
N ALA A 6 18.95 25.78 8.49
CA ALA A 6 18.96 24.39 8.08
C ALA A 6 17.97 24.14 6.93
N THR A 7 18.49 24.00 5.72
CA THR A 7 17.76 23.65 4.48
C THR A 7 17.25 22.18 4.48
N ASP A 8 17.24 21.50 5.62
CA ASP A 8 17.36 20.03 5.68
C ASP A 8 16.36 19.33 6.61
N GLN A 9 15.38 20.04 7.16
CA GLN A 9 14.32 19.43 7.97
C GLN A 9 13.13 19.05 7.09
N VAL A 10 13.10 17.79 6.66
CA VAL A 10 11.87 17.07 6.30
C VAL A 10 11.13 17.68 5.09
N ARG A 11 11.70 17.55 3.89
CA ARG A 11 10.89 17.42 2.66
C ARG A 11 9.79 16.41 3.00
N ALA A 12 8.53 16.86 3.09
CA ALA A 12 7.37 16.08 3.51
C ALA A 12 7.55 14.62 3.08
N VAL A 13 7.62 13.69 4.04
CA VAL A 13 7.94 12.28 3.81
C VAL A 13 7.04 11.79 2.68
N LEU A 14 7.60 11.74 1.46
CA LEU A 14 6.85 11.30 0.30
C LEU A 14 6.50 9.85 0.57
N SER A 15 5.23 9.51 0.39
CA SER A 15 4.76 8.14 0.54
C SER A 15 5.68 7.19 -0.24
N PRO A 16 6.11 6.04 0.32
CA PRO A 16 7.18 5.22 -0.29
C PRO A 16 6.93 4.82 -1.75
N TRP A 17 5.67 4.61 -2.11
CA TRP A 17 5.25 4.27 -3.47
C TRP A 17 5.40 5.42 -4.47
N LEU A 18 5.44 6.68 -4.04
CA LEU A 18 5.71 7.82 -4.95
C LEU A 18 7.12 7.75 -5.53
N GLN A 19 8.05 7.07 -4.87
CA GLN A 19 9.39 6.81 -5.41
C GLN A 19 9.35 5.87 -6.63
N LEU A 20 8.25 5.12 -6.82
CA LEU A 20 8.02 4.25 -7.96
C LEU A 20 7.31 4.98 -9.11
N CYS A 21 6.93 6.24 -8.92
CA CYS A 21 6.13 6.99 -9.86
C CYS A 21 6.93 8.11 -10.54
N PRO A 22 6.59 8.48 -11.79
CA PRO A 22 7.05 9.71 -12.41
C PRO A 22 6.71 10.96 -11.58
N PRO A 23 7.49 12.05 -11.72
CA PRO A 23 7.16 13.33 -11.09
C PRO A 23 5.81 13.87 -11.60
N GLY A 24 5.06 14.56 -10.73
CA GLY A 24 3.73 15.06 -11.04
C GLY A 24 2.59 14.06 -10.81
N THR A 25 2.90 12.88 -10.28
CA THR A 25 1.90 11.89 -9.87
C THR A 25 0.98 12.43 -8.78
N VAL A 26 -0.32 12.25 -8.95
CA VAL A 26 -1.33 12.69 -7.99
C VAL A 26 -1.70 11.54 -7.05
N GLU A 27 -1.63 11.79 -5.75
CA GLU A 27 -2.01 10.84 -4.72
C GLU A 27 -3.42 11.15 -4.19
N ILE A 28 -4.28 10.13 -4.19
CA ILE A 28 -5.68 10.25 -3.79
C ILE A 28 -6.00 9.19 -2.75
N ASP A 29 -6.24 9.66 -1.53
CA ASP A 29 -6.76 8.83 -0.46
C ASP A 29 -8.29 8.79 -0.54
N ILE A 30 -8.88 7.63 -0.84
CA ILE A 30 -10.33 7.54 -1.03
C ILE A 30 -11.11 7.69 0.28
N ARG A 31 -10.40 7.74 1.42
CA ARG A 31 -10.99 7.96 2.75
C ARG A 31 -11.29 9.43 3.00
N THR A 32 -10.64 10.35 2.29
CA THR A 32 -10.75 11.80 2.56
C THR A 32 -11.92 12.45 1.82
N GLY A 33 -12.50 11.79 0.82
CA GLY A 33 -13.67 12.31 0.13
C GLY A 33 -14.00 11.57 -1.18
N PRO A 34 -15.09 11.97 -1.85
CA PRO A 34 -15.43 11.44 -3.16
C PRO A 34 -14.35 11.81 -4.18
N VAL A 35 -14.00 10.86 -5.04
CA VAL A 35 -13.02 11.05 -6.11
C VAL A 35 -13.74 11.20 -7.43
N THR A 36 -13.58 12.36 -8.08
CA THR A 36 -14.13 12.65 -9.40
C THR A 36 -13.06 12.59 -10.48
N ALA A 37 -13.47 12.24 -11.70
CA ALA A 37 -12.57 12.17 -12.85
C ALA A 37 -11.94 13.52 -13.22
N GLU A 38 -12.57 14.64 -12.86
CA GLU A 38 -12.07 15.99 -13.09
C GLU A 38 -10.76 16.30 -12.34
N LEU A 39 -10.49 15.56 -11.26
CA LEU A 39 -9.24 15.67 -10.50
C LEU A 39 -8.07 14.94 -11.19
N LEU A 40 -8.33 14.16 -12.23
CA LEU A 40 -7.34 13.36 -12.93
C LEU A 40 -6.89 14.06 -14.21
N HIS A 41 -5.60 14.39 -14.25
CA HIS A 41 -4.99 14.81 -15.50
C HIS A 41 -4.87 13.61 -16.46
N PRO A 42 -5.22 13.78 -17.75
CA PRO A 42 -4.92 12.79 -18.78
C PRO A 42 -3.42 12.49 -18.81
N GLU A 43 -3.05 11.22 -18.98
CA GLU A 43 -1.67 10.73 -19.10
C GLU A 43 -0.77 10.89 -17.85
N LEU A 44 -1.21 11.59 -16.81
CA LEU A 44 -0.49 11.63 -15.54
C LEU A 44 -0.79 10.38 -14.69
N PRO A 45 0.23 9.76 -14.08
CA PRO A 45 0.00 8.68 -13.15
C PRO A 45 -0.82 9.17 -11.94
N VAL A 46 -1.73 8.31 -11.50
CA VAL A 46 -2.52 8.49 -10.29
C VAL A 46 -2.26 7.34 -9.33
N VAL A 47 -2.17 7.68 -8.06
CA VAL A 47 -2.08 6.74 -6.95
C VAL A 47 -3.40 6.79 -6.18
N LEU A 48 -4.14 5.69 -6.17
CA LEU A 48 -5.37 5.53 -5.38
C LEU A 48 -5.07 4.68 -4.14
N MET A 49 -5.50 5.13 -2.97
CA MET A 49 -5.19 4.45 -1.71
C MET A 49 -6.42 4.22 -0.85
N ASP A 50 -6.42 3.12 -0.11
CA ASP A 50 -7.46 2.80 0.87
C ASP A 50 -6.86 2.02 2.04
N GLN A 51 -7.33 2.31 3.26
CA GLN A 51 -6.92 1.62 4.50
C GLN A 51 -8.11 0.90 5.15
N HIS A 52 -8.80 0.10 4.36
CA HIS A 52 -9.89 -0.75 4.85
C HIS A 52 -9.70 -2.19 4.38
N PRO A 53 -10.17 -3.17 5.17
CA PRO A 53 -10.29 -4.54 4.70
C PRO A 53 -11.08 -4.59 3.39
N PHE A 54 -10.71 -5.52 2.50
CA PHE A 54 -11.33 -5.72 1.19
C PHE A 54 -11.26 -4.50 0.25
N SER A 55 -10.39 -3.52 0.55
CA SER A 55 -10.11 -2.34 -0.27
C SER A 55 -9.79 -2.65 -1.73
N ARG A 56 -9.23 -3.82 -2.02
CA ARG A 56 -8.95 -4.29 -3.40
C ARG A 56 -10.14 -4.14 -4.34
N ARG A 57 -11.30 -4.66 -3.95
CA ARG A 57 -12.50 -4.61 -4.80
C ARG A 57 -13.03 -3.18 -4.92
N ARG A 58 -12.82 -2.34 -3.91
CA ARG A 58 -13.26 -0.94 -3.90
C ARG A 58 -12.38 -0.11 -4.83
N LEU A 59 -11.06 -0.21 -4.66
CA LEU A 59 -10.07 0.48 -5.49
C LEU A 59 -10.18 0.07 -6.97
N ARG A 60 -10.34 -1.22 -7.28
CA ARG A 60 -10.55 -1.66 -8.66
C ARG A 60 -11.86 -1.16 -9.26
N ARG A 61 -12.94 -1.10 -8.48
CA ARG A 61 -14.22 -0.54 -8.95
C ARG A 61 -14.09 0.96 -9.20
N LEU A 62 -13.44 1.67 -8.29
CA LEU A 62 -13.18 3.10 -8.43
C LEU A 62 -12.30 3.40 -9.64
N ALA A 63 -11.16 2.72 -9.78
CA ALA A 63 -10.26 2.87 -10.92
C ALA A 63 -11.00 2.68 -12.25
N ARG A 64 -11.82 1.63 -12.37
CA ARG A 64 -12.68 1.41 -13.55
C ARG A 64 -13.67 2.55 -13.76
N GLY A 65 -14.34 3.01 -12.71
CA GLY A 65 -15.28 4.14 -12.79
C GLY A 65 -14.63 5.45 -13.22
N LEU A 66 -13.35 5.63 -12.90
CA LEU A 66 -12.54 6.79 -13.27
C LEU A 66 -11.85 6.65 -14.64
N GLY A 67 -11.97 5.50 -15.31
CA GLY A 67 -11.26 5.21 -16.56
C GLY A 67 -9.75 5.02 -16.38
N VAL A 68 -9.31 4.71 -15.17
CA VAL A 68 -7.90 4.48 -14.85
C VAL A 68 -7.52 3.04 -15.20
N VAL A 69 -6.53 2.90 -16.07
CA VAL A 69 -5.86 1.62 -16.34
C VAL A 69 -4.88 1.36 -15.22
N VAL A 70 -5.10 0.27 -14.49
CA VAL A 70 -4.26 -0.14 -13.36
C VAL A 70 -2.97 -0.76 -13.88
N GLU A 71 -1.84 -0.22 -13.44
CA GLU A 71 -0.51 -0.70 -13.80
C GLU A 71 0.12 -1.55 -12.71
N ARG A 72 -0.04 -1.12 -11.45
CA ARG A 72 0.49 -1.82 -10.28
C ARG A 72 -0.49 -1.74 -9.13
N GLU A 73 -0.56 -2.81 -8.36
CA GLU A 73 -1.31 -2.87 -7.11
C GLU A 73 -0.38 -3.35 -6.00
N PHE A 74 -0.42 -2.68 -4.86
CA PHE A 74 0.39 -2.99 -3.70
C PHE A 74 -0.46 -3.23 -2.46
N VAL A 75 0.01 -4.14 -1.63
CA VAL A 75 -0.36 -4.29 -0.23
C VAL A 75 0.64 -3.53 0.62
N VAL A 76 0.14 -2.68 1.52
CA VAL A 76 0.95 -1.90 2.45
C VAL A 76 0.71 -2.40 3.86
N LEU A 77 1.79 -2.64 4.61
CA LEU A 77 1.74 -3.12 5.98
C LEU A 77 2.56 -2.24 6.93
N PRO A 78 2.12 -2.06 8.19
CA PRO A 78 0.79 -2.39 8.70
C PRO A 78 -0.29 -1.38 8.29
N SER A 79 0.09 -0.17 7.82
CA SER A 79 -0.85 0.92 7.50
C SER A 79 -0.26 1.91 6.50
N LEU A 80 -1.09 2.75 5.88
CA LEU A 80 -0.63 3.82 4.97
C LEU A 80 0.15 4.92 5.71
N GLY A 81 -0.23 5.24 6.95
CA GLY A 81 0.41 6.32 7.72
C GLY A 81 1.77 5.96 8.31
N ARG A 82 2.05 4.67 8.51
CA ARG A 82 3.34 4.14 8.95
C ARG A 82 3.67 2.86 8.19
N PRO A 83 4.03 2.98 6.89
CA PRO A 83 4.36 1.82 6.08
C PRO A 83 5.71 1.26 6.52
N MET A 84 5.75 -0.03 6.80
CA MET A 84 6.97 -0.80 7.05
C MET A 84 7.34 -1.67 5.84
N VAL A 85 6.34 -2.21 5.15
CA VAL A 85 6.54 -3.08 3.98
C VAL A 85 5.51 -2.74 2.91
N VAL A 86 5.95 -2.69 1.66
CA VAL A 86 5.12 -2.59 0.46
C VAL A 86 5.36 -3.83 -0.38
N ILE A 87 4.30 -4.53 -0.75
CA ILE A 87 4.35 -5.83 -1.43
C ILE A 87 3.50 -5.74 -2.69
N ASP A 88 3.98 -6.18 -3.84
CA ASP A 88 3.13 -6.34 -5.02
C ASP A 88 1.94 -7.27 -4.72
N ASP A 89 0.73 -6.91 -5.14
CA ASP A 89 -0.48 -7.73 -4.96
C ASP A 89 -0.58 -8.87 -5.99
N VAL A 90 0.50 -9.64 -6.07
CA VAL A 90 0.61 -10.88 -6.85
C VAL A 90 0.87 -12.04 -5.90
N GLU A 91 0.45 -13.23 -6.31
CA GLU A 91 0.49 -14.41 -5.44
C GLU A 91 1.91 -14.74 -4.98
N GLU A 92 2.88 -14.66 -5.89
CA GLU A 92 4.28 -14.96 -5.65
C GLU A 92 4.89 -14.05 -4.58
N ALA A 93 4.63 -12.75 -4.67
CA ALA A 93 5.17 -11.74 -3.75
C ALA A 93 4.56 -11.87 -2.35
N VAL A 94 3.24 -12.06 -2.27
CA VAL A 94 2.54 -12.25 -0.98
C VAL A 94 2.96 -13.56 -0.32
N ARG A 95 3.07 -14.65 -1.08
CA ARG A 95 3.55 -15.93 -0.57
C ARG A 95 4.98 -15.81 -0.05
N HIS A 96 5.88 -15.19 -0.85
CA HIS A 96 7.25 -14.96 -0.44
C HIS A 96 7.35 -14.16 0.86
N PHE A 97 6.55 -13.09 1.00
CA PHE A 97 6.50 -12.32 2.24
C PHE A 97 6.17 -13.20 3.45
N TRP A 98 5.12 -14.02 3.38
CA TRP A 98 4.72 -14.87 4.51
C TRP A 98 5.74 -15.97 4.85
N THR A 99 6.46 -16.48 3.85
CA THR A 99 7.41 -17.59 4.04
C THR A 99 8.80 -17.12 4.44
N ALA A 100 9.28 -16.00 3.90
CA ALA A 100 10.67 -15.57 4.00
C ALA A 100 10.89 -14.30 4.84
N VAL A 101 9.89 -13.42 4.91
CA VAL A 101 10.03 -12.09 5.55
C VAL A 101 9.29 -12.04 6.89
N ALA A 102 8.04 -12.51 6.92
CA ALA A 102 7.21 -12.50 8.11
C ALA A 102 7.73 -13.51 9.14
N THR A 103 8.35 -12.96 10.20
CA THR A 103 8.93 -13.70 11.31
C THR A 103 8.39 -13.16 12.64
N VAL A 104 8.24 -14.04 13.64
CA VAL A 104 8.02 -13.61 15.02
C VAL A 104 9.40 -13.38 15.63
N PRO A 105 9.67 -12.22 16.24
CA PRO A 105 10.92 -12.02 16.95
C PRO A 105 11.06 -13.05 18.09
N PRO A 106 12.22 -13.72 18.22
CA PRO A 106 12.47 -14.68 19.30
C PRO A 106 12.51 -13.94 20.65
N GLY A 107 11.76 -14.45 21.65
CA GLY A 107 11.73 -13.87 23.01
C GLY A 107 10.33 -13.52 23.55
N LEU A 108 9.29 -13.54 22.72
CA LEU A 108 7.89 -13.34 23.14
C LEU A 108 7.09 -14.65 23.28
N ALA A 109 7.78 -15.80 23.27
CA ALA A 109 7.24 -17.11 22.91
C ALA A 109 6.02 -17.61 23.70
N LEU A 110 5.85 -17.21 24.97
CA LEU A 110 4.73 -17.68 25.79
C LEU A 110 3.42 -16.91 25.53
N THR A 111 3.49 -15.62 25.19
CA THR A 111 2.32 -14.81 24.77
C THR A 111 2.18 -14.74 23.24
N ALA A 112 3.20 -15.19 22.50
CA ALA A 112 3.25 -15.20 21.05
C ALA A 112 2.75 -16.50 20.41
N LEU A 113 2.25 -17.48 21.16
CA LEU A 113 1.56 -18.65 20.59
C LEU A 113 0.44 -18.26 19.61
N PRO A 114 -0.51 -17.36 19.96
CA PRO A 114 -1.53 -16.92 19.00
C PRO A 114 -0.93 -16.17 17.81
N ALA A 115 0.11 -15.36 17.98
CA ALA A 115 0.78 -14.67 16.88
C ALA A 115 1.49 -15.66 15.93
N SER A 116 2.15 -16.67 16.48
CA SER A 116 2.83 -17.74 15.73
C SER A 116 1.82 -18.62 15.00
N ALA A 117 0.68 -18.93 15.63
CA ALA A 117 -0.42 -19.65 15.01
C ALA A 117 -1.06 -18.83 13.88
N LEU A 118 -1.31 -17.54 14.08
CA LEU A 118 -1.83 -16.64 13.04
C LEU A 118 -0.88 -16.53 11.84
N LEU A 119 0.43 -16.47 12.07
CA LEU A 119 1.42 -16.51 10.99
C LEU A 119 1.46 -17.86 10.28
N GLY A 120 1.36 -18.96 11.03
CA GLY A 120 1.22 -20.30 10.46
C GLY A 120 0.00 -20.41 9.54
N VAL A 121 -1.16 -19.91 10.00
CA VAL A 121 -2.38 -19.83 9.21
C VAL A 121 -2.19 -18.92 8.00
N ALA A 122 -1.55 -17.75 8.15
CA ALA A 122 -1.30 -16.83 7.03
C ALA A 122 -0.39 -17.43 5.94
N ARG A 123 0.54 -18.32 6.32
CA ARG A 123 1.42 -19.03 5.38
C ARG A 123 0.69 -20.07 4.52
N ILE A 124 -0.32 -20.73 5.07
CA ILE A 124 -1.11 -21.77 4.37
C ILE A 124 -2.41 -21.23 3.76
N ALA A 125 -2.85 -20.05 4.20
CA ALA A 125 -4.08 -19.45 3.74
C ALA A 125 -3.97 -19.03 2.26
N PRO A 126 -5.06 -19.16 1.47
CA PRO A 126 -5.05 -18.69 0.09
C PRO A 126 -4.70 -17.21 0.01
N TRP A 127 -3.84 -16.82 -0.92
CA TRP A 127 -3.43 -15.42 -1.14
C TRP A 127 -4.63 -14.47 -1.30
N ARG A 128 -5.73 -14.96 -1.87
CA ARG A 128 -6.96 -14.21 -2.07
C ARG A 128 -7.56 -13.73 -0.74
N TRP A 129 -7.29 -14.45 0.34
CA TRP A 129 -7.80 -14.16 1.68
C TRP A 129 -6.83 -13.23 2.43
N THR A 130 -5.54 -13.57 2.46
CA THR A 130 -4.52 -12.76 3.15
C THR A 130 -4.29 -11.42 2.44
N GLY A 131 -4.31 -11.41 1.10
CA GLY A 131 -4.29 -10.20 0.32
C GLY A 131 -5.58 -9.37 0.49
N ALA A 132 -6.77 -9.98 0.48
CA ALA A 132 -8.01 -9.22 0.60
C ALA A 132 -8.23 -8.65 2.01
N GLY A 133 -7.74 -9.34 3.04
CA GLY A 133 -7.76 -8.87 4.43
C GLY A 133 -6.68 -7.83 4.75
N ALA A 134 -5.81 -7.49 3.79
CA ALA A 134 -4.76 -6.52 4.02
C ALA A 134 -5.33 -5.17 4.47
N PRO A 135 -4.71 -4.55 5.51
CA PRO A 135 -5.23 -3.35 6.13
C PRO A 135 -5.12 -2.11 5.23
N ALA A 136 -4.12 -2.07 4.34
CA ALA A 136 -3.87 -0.96 3.45
C ALA A 136 -3.48 -1.42 2.05
N ARG A 137 -3.95 -0.68 1.04
CA ARG A 137 -3.68 -0.95 -0.37
C ARG A 137 -3.45 0.34 -1.13
N VAL A 138 -2.58 0.23 -2.13
CA VAL A 138 -2.22 1.31 -3.05
C VAL A 138 -2.33 0.79 -4.47
N VAL A 139 -2.98 1.54 -5.35
CA VAL A 139 -3.12 1.23 -6.76
C VAL A 139 -2.50 2.35 -7.56
N ILE A 140 -1.58 2.02 -8.45
CA ILE A 140 -0.95 2.96 -9.37
C ILE A 140 -1.51 2.68 -10.75
N GLY A 141 -1.96 3.73 -11.42
CA GLY A 141 -2.47 3.63 -12.78
C GLY A 141 -2.39 4.97 -13.51
N ARG A 142 -2.90 4.99 -14.73
CA ARG A 142 -3.05 6.23 -15.50
C ARG A 142 -4.38 6.25 -16.23
N ARG A 143 -4.86 7.44 -16.54
CA ARG A 143 -6.01 7.63 -17.43
C ARG A 143 -5.47 7.89 -18.85
N PRO A 144 -5.80 7.03 -19.82
CA PRO A 144 -5.46 7.26 -21.23
C PRO A 144 -6.31 8.38 -21.86
#